data_AF-A0A7V9SLN7-F1
#
_entry.id   AF-A0A7V9SLN7-F1
#
_cell.length_a   1.000
_cell.length_b   1.000
_cell.length_c   1.000
_cell.angle_alpha   90.00
_cell.angle_beta   90.00
_cell.angle_gamma   90.00
#
_symmetry.space_group_name_H-M   'P 1'
#
loop_
_entity.id
_entity.type
_entity.pdbx_description
1 polymer ?
#
loop_
_entity_poly.entity_id
_entity_poly.type
_entity_poly.pdbx_seq_one_letter_code
_entity_poly.pdbx_strand_id
1 'polypeptide(L)'
;EVMQRGRVYYGKLCKGRAMFVAPRLVSFFNAVWGVPKSLEREALSVEANKILKVLRKEWEMGTADLRAEAKIDNRQKLTKALDELQRAMKVVPSEVLYTPKFTYIWTLAEARFPKETAKKFSREEAVKEIARAFLQMCEMTALGEFARAVGITRKEAGKANHALVKEGFAERLAVGIYRVKR
;
A
#
# COMPACT_ATOMS: atom_id res chain seq x y z
N GLU A 1 19.18 6.07 -0.71
CA GLU A 1 18.69 7.28 -0.01
C GLU A 1 17.19 7.28 0.34
N VAL A 2 16.24 7.26 -0.61
CA VAL A 2 14.80 7.39 -0.29
C VAL A 2 14.23 6.25 0.58
N MET A 3 14.53 4.98 0.25
CA MET A 3 14.05 3.82 1.02
C MET A 3 14.71 3.73 2.41
N GLN A 4 16.04 3.89 2.45
CA GLN A 4 16.85 3.89 3.69
C GLN A 4 16.37 4.94 4.69
N ARG A 5 16.00 6.15 4.23
CA ARG A 5 15.48 7.22 5.09
C ARG A 5 14.12 6.91 5.70
N GLY A 6 13.35 5.95 5.16
CA GLY A 6 12.07 5.51 5.72
C GLY A 6 10.97 6.57 5.72
N ARG A 7 11.14 7.66 4.96
CA ARG A 7 10.21 8.80 4.94
C ARG A 7 8.99 8.59 4.05
N VAL A 8 8.92 7.47 3.34
CA VAL A 8 7.83 7.07 2.46
C VAL A 8 7.67 5.56 2.51
N TYR A 9 6.42 5.10 2.45
CA TYR A 9 6.12 3.70 2.23
C TYR A 9 6.28 3.42 0.73
N TYR A 10 7.14 2.47 0.37
CA TYR A 10 7.33 2.05 -1.02
C TYR A 10 6.85 0.61 -1.21
N GLY A 11 5.98 0.41 -2.19
CA GLY A 11 5.50 -0.93 -2.54
C GLY A 11 4.68 -0.94 -3.82
N LYS A 12 4.45 -2.14 -4.36
CA LYS A 12 3.50 -2.38 -5.45
C LYS A 12 2.08 -2.47 -4.88
N LEU A 13 1.31 -1.40 -5.02
CA LEU A 13 -0.02 -1.28 -4.44
C LEU A 13 -1.08 -1.30 -5.55
N CYS A 14 -1.58 -0.12 -5.91
CA CYS A 14 -2.70 0.08 -6.84
C CYS A 14 -2.42 -0.55 -8.21
N LYS A 15 -3.07 -1.68 -8.49
CA LYS A 15 -2.89 -2.50 -9.70
C LYS A 15 -1.45 -3.04 -9.88
N GLY A 16 -0.75 -3.31 -8.76
CA GLY A 16 0.62 -3.83 -8.78
C GLY A 16 1.68 -2.81 -9.25
N ARG A 17 1.32 -1.53 -9.35
CA ARG A 17 2.25 -0.45 -9.71
C ARG A 17 3.05 -0.02 -8.50
N ALA A 18 4.35 0.21 -8.71
CA ALA A 18 5.22 0.79 -7.70
C ALA A 18 4.74 2.20 -7.34
N MET A 19 4.59 2.46 -6.04
CA MET A 19 4.06 3.72 -5.51
C MET A 19 4.81 4.12 -4.25
N PHE A 20 4.99 5.44 -4.08
CA PHE A 20 5.37 6.04 -2.80
C PHE A 20 4.11 6.56 -2.11
N VAL A 21 3.90 6.15 -0.86
CA VAL A 21 2.82 6.63 -0.01
C VAL A 21 3.43 7.41 1.15
N ALA A 22 2.96 8.64 1.33
CA ALA A 22 3.41 9.46 2.45
C ALA A 22 2.98 8.82 3.79
N PRO A 23 3.81 8.87 4.85
CA PRO A 23 3.51 8.21 6.13
C PRO A 23 2.12 8.52 6.69
N ARG A 24 1.67 9.77 6.59
CA ARG A 24 0.32 10.20 7.01
C ARG A 24 -0.84 9.46 6.32
N LEU A 25 -0.60 8.86 5.16
CA LEU A 25 -1.59 8.11 4.38
C LEU A 25 -1.47 6.59 4.56
N VAL A 26 -0.41 6.09 5.17
CA VAL A 26 -0.15 4.64 5.32
C VAL A 26 -1.30 3.94 6.03
N SER A 27 -1.86 4.55 7.09
CA SER A 27 -3.00 3.99 7.81
C SER A 27 -4.25 3.85 6.95
N PHE A 28 -4.53 4.83 6.09
CA PHE A 28 -5.67 4.80 5.18
C PHE A 28 -5.47 3.76 4.08
N PHE A 29 -4.29 3.71 3.47
CA PHE A 29 -3.97 2.66 2.52
C PHE A 29 -4.07 1.27 3.17
N ASN A 30 -3.57 1.10 4.40
CA ASN A 30 -3.65 -0.16 5.11
C ASN A 30 -5.10 -0.56 5.45
N ALA A 31 -6.01 0.39 5.69
CA ALA A 31 -7.42 0.10 5.87
C ALA A 31 -8.14 -0.35 4.59
N VAL A 32 -7.63 0.02 3.40
CA VAL A 32 -8.20 -0.36 2.11
C VAL A 32 -7.58 -1.66 1.56
N TRP A 33 -6.28 -1.87 1.74
CA TRP A 33 -5.57 -2.99 1.12
C TRP A 33 -4.88 -3.93 2.11
N GLY A 34 -4.71 -3.50 3.36
CA GLY A 34 -4.02 -4.29 4.37
C GLY A 34 -4.78 -5.56 4.76
N VAL A 35 -4.04 -6.64 4.98
CA VAL A 35 -4.60 -7.89 5.51
C VAL A 35 -4.26 -8.00 7.01
N PRO A 36 -5.26 -8.13 7.90
CA PRO A 36 -5.00 -8.32 9.32
C PRO A 36 -4.40 -9.70 9.59
N LYS A 37 -3.56 -9.80 10.63
CA LYS A 37 -2.83 -11.03 10.98
C LYS A 37 -3.72 -12.28 11.11
N SER A 38 -4.93 -12.12 11.65
CA SER A 38 -5.90 -13.21 11.81
C SER A 38 -6.38 -13.81 10.49
N LEU A 39 -6.38 -13.04 9.40
CA LEU A 39 -6.86 -13.47 8.09
C LEU A 39 -5.72 -13.84 7.12
N GLU A 40 -4.45 -13.65 7.49
CA GLU A 40 -3.31 -13.90 6.60
C GLU A 40 -3.27 -15.34 6.06
N ARG A 41 -3.62 -16.32 6.89
CA ARG A 41 -3.59 -17.73 6.50
C ARG A 41 -4.60 -18.06 5.40
N GLU A 42 -5.74 -17.38 5.40
CA GLU A 42 -6.83 -17.59 4.44
C GLU A 42 -6.68 -16.68 3.21
N ALA A 43 -6.30 -15.42 3.43
CA ALA A 43 -6.28 -14.40 2.41
C ALA A 43 -4.98 -14.34 1.59
N LEU A 44 -3.88 -14.92 2.07
CA LEU A 44 -2.57 -14.90 1.40
C LEU A 44 -2.12 -16.29 0.96
N SER A 45 -1.34 -16.35 -0.12
CA SER A 45 -0.74 -17.60 -0.58
C SER A 45 0.15 -18.28 0.46
N VAL A 46 0.41 -19.57 0.26
CA VAL A 46 1.30 -20.36 1.13
C VAL A 46 2.72 -19.76 1.12
N GLU A 47 3.20 -19.35 -0.05
CA GLU A 47 4.51 -18.71 -0.23
C GLU A 47 4.58 -17.36 0.48
N ALA A 48 3.54 -16.53 0.39
CA ALA A 48 3.46 -15.26 1.11
C ALA A 48 3.49 -15.49 2.64
N ASN A 49 2.73 -16.45 3.15
CA ASN A 49 2.74 -16.83 4.56
C ASN A 49 4.12 -17.35 5.04
N LYS A 50 4.82 -18.14 4.20
CA LYS A 50 6.19 -18.59 4.49
C LYS A 50 7.16 -17.40 4.64
N ILE A 51 7.10 -16.43 3.75
CA ILE A 51 7.92 -15.20 3.83
C ILE A 51 7.63 -14.43 5.12
N LEU A 52 6.35 -14.23 5.46
CA LEU A 52 5.98 -13.54 6.71
C LEU A 52 6.49 -14.27 7.96
N LYS A 53 6.47 -15.59 7.96
CA LYS A 53 7.03 -16.39 9.06
C LYS A 53 8.53 -16.13 9.24
N VAL A 54 9.30 -16.09 8.15
CA VAL A 54 10.75 -15.81 8.19
C VAL A 54 11.01 -14.38 8.69
N LEU A 55 10.36 -13.38 8.11
CA LEU A 55 10.59 -11.97 8.48
C LEU A 55 10.16 -11.66 9.92
N ARG A 56 9.19 -12.38 10.49
CA ARG A 56 8.83 -12.26 11.91
C ARG A 56 9.88 -12.83 12.87
N LYS A 57 10.74 -13.73 12.39
CA LYS A 57 11.80 -14.36 13.19
C LYS A 57 13.11 -13.57 13.06
N GLU A 58 13.49 -13.23 11.83
CA GLU A 58 14.81 -12.66 11.49
C GLU A 58 14.79 -11.13 11.27
N TRP A 59 13.62 -10.49 11.35
CA TRP A 59 13.35 -9.05 11.16
C TRP A 59 13.61 -8.46 9.77
N GLU A 60 14.80 -8.66 9.20
CA GLU A 60 15.18 -8.17 7.88
C GLU A 60 15.95 -9.24 7.09
N MET A 61 15.75 -9.29 5.77
CA MET A 61 16.46 -10.28 4.95
C MET A 61 16.65 -9.86 3.49
N GLY A 62 17.81 -10.20 2.93
CA GLY A 62 18.10 -10.04 1.51
C GLY A 62 17.23 -10.95 0.64
N THR A 63 16.98 -10.56 -0.60
CA THR A 63 16.05 -11.28 -1.49
C THR A 63 16.45 -12.75 -1.74
N ALA A 64 17.75 -13.02 -1.90
CA ALA A 64 18.24 -14.38 -2.14
C ALA A 64 18.14 -15.27 -0.89
N ASP A 65 18.54 -14.73 0.27
CA ASP A 65 18.50 -15.42 1.56
C ASP A 65 17.05 -15.68 1.97
N LEU A 66 16.17 -14.71 1.76
CA LEU A 66 14.73 -14.84 2.04
C LEU A 66 14.10 -15.98 1.25
N ARG A 67 14.53 -16.20 0.01
CA ARG A 67 14.07 -17.34 -0.80
C ARG A 67 14.53 -18.66 -0.21
N ALA A 68 15.80 -18.75 0.18
CA ALA A 68 16.38 -19.96 0.75
C ALA A 68 15.73 -20.30 2.10
N GLU A 69 15.63 -19.33 3.00
CA GLU A 69 15.06 -19.49 4.33
C GLU A 69 13.55 -19.78 4.29
N ALA A 70 12.81 -19.12 3.39
CA ALA A 70 11.39 -19.42 3.17
C ALA A 70 11.15 -20.74 2.42
N LYS A 71 12.22 -21.43 1.97
CA LYS A 71 12.17 -22.68 1.20
C LYS A 71 11.24 -22.55 -0.01
N ILE A 72 11.46 -21.52 -0.81
CA ILE A 72 10.71 -21.25 -2.04
C ILE A 72 11.55 -21.68 -3.24
N ASP A 73 11.03 -22.64 -4.00
CA ASP A 73 11.74 -23.37 -5.05
C ASP A 73 12.42 -22.46 -6.08
N ASN A 74 11.71 -21.42 -6.54
CA ASN A 74 12.19 -20.57 -7.62
C ASN A 74 11.91 -19.08 -7.41
N ARG A 75 12.65 -18.26 -8.17
CA ARG A 75 12.58 -16.80 -8.11
C ARG A 75 11.21 -16.26 -8.51
N GLN A 76 10.52 -16.89 -9.45
CA GLN A 76 9.23 -16.41 -9.95
C GLN A 76 8.15 -16.50 -8.87
N LYS A 77 8.09 -17.62 -8.13
CA LYS A 77 7.21 -17.79 -6.96
C LYS A 77 7.51 -16.76 -5.88
N LEU A 78 8.79 -16.55 -5.56
CA LEU A 78 9.21 -15.51 -4.60
C LEU A 78 8.72 -14.12 -5.04
N THR A 79 8.97 -13.72 -6.28
CA THR A 79 8.55 -12.41 -6.78
C THR A 79 7.04 -12.24 -6.73
N LYS A 80 6.26 -13.27 -7.11
CA LYS A 80 4.80 -13.23 -7.01
C LYS A 80 4.32 -13.07 -5.56
N ALA A 81 4.93 -13.81 -4.63
CA ALA A 81 4.60 -13.73 -3.21
C ALA A 81 5.00 -12.38 -2.58
N LEU A 82 6.16 -11.82 -2.94
CA LEU A 82 6.56 -10.47 -2.51
C LEU A 82 5.62 -9.40 -3.08
N ASP A 83 5.23 -9.50 -4.35
CA ASP A 83 4.28 -8.58 -4.97
C ASP A 83 2.90 -8.67 -4.31
N GLU A 84 2.46 -9.87 -3.92
CA GLU A 84 1.25 -10.10 -3.12
C GLU A 84 1.34 -9.45 -1.75
N LEU A 85 2.43 -9.69 -1.02
CA LEU A 85 2.65 -9.10 0.30
C LEU A 85 2.77 -7.58 0.27
N GLN A 86 3.37 -7.01 -0.79
CA GLN A 86 3.38 -5.57 -1.00
C GLN A 86 1.95 -5.04 -1.22
N ARG A 87 1.15 -5.69 -2.08
CA ARG A 87 -0.26 -5.30 -2.30
C ARG A 87 -1.08 -5.39 -1.02
N ALA A 88 -0.83 -6.39 -0.18
CA ALA A 88 -1.45 -6.58 1.12
C ALA A 88 -0.86 -5.69 2.22
N MET A 89 0.03 -4.77 1.85
CA MET A 89 0.77 -3.86 2.73
C MET A 89 1.55 -4.51 3.88
N LYS A 90 1.98 -5.77 3.71
CA LYS A 90 2.65 -6.54 4.77
C LYS A 90 4.17 -6.37 4.80
N VAL A 91 4.78 -6.14 3.65
CA VAL A 91 6.24 -6.03 3.52
C VAL A 91 6.64 -4.81 2.70
N VAL A 92 7.81 -4.28 3.01
CA VAL A 92 8.44 -3.18 2.26
C VAL A 92 9.93 -3.48 2.13
N PRO A 93 10.59 -3.00 1.05
CA PRO A 93 12.04 -2.96 1.05
C PRO A 93 12.52 -1.82 1.96
N SER A 94 13.32 -2.13 2.98
CA SER A 94 13.95 -1.13 3.85
C SER A 94 15.19 -0.51 3.21
N GLU A 95 15.92 -1.30 2.43
CA GLU A 95 17.17 -0.90 1.79
C GLU A 95 17.35 -1.55 0.41
N VAL A 96 18.16 -0.91 -0.43
CA VAL A 96 18.63 -1.43 -1.71
C VAL A 96 20.14 -1.42 -1.70
N LEU A 97 20.75 -2.61 -1.85
CA LEU A 97 22.19 -2.76 -2.00
C LEU A 97 22.48 -3.02 -3.46
N TYR A 98 23.42 -2.28 -4.05
CA TYR A 98 23.83 -2.44 -5.45
C TYR A 98 25.12 -3.26 -5.60
N THR A 99 25.96 -3.27 -4.55
CA THR A 99 27.27 -3.93 -4.51
C THR A 99 27.31 -4.99 -3.41
N PRO A 100 27.92 -6.17 -3.63
CA PRO A 100 28.52 -6.64 -4.89
C PRO A 100 27.49 -7.07 -5.94
N LYS A 101 26.23 -7.28 -5.54
CA LYS A 101 25.11 -7.59 -6.43
C LYS A 101 23.85 -6.86 -5.96
N PHE A 102 23.00 -6.49 -6.92
CA PHE A 102 21.71 -5.87 -6.63
C PHE A 102 20.82 -6.77 -5.76
N THR A 103 20.37 -6.25 -4.61
CA THR A 103 19.39 -6.90 -3.74
C THR A 103 18.56 -5.88 -2.97
N TYR A 104 17.28 -6.21 -2.76
CA TYR A 104 16.47 -5.55 -1.74
C TYR A 104 16.64 -6.24 -0.40
N ILE A 105 16.74 -5.44 0.65
CA ILE A 105 16.54 -5.88 2.03
C ILE A 105 15.06 -5.69 2.36
N TRP A 106 14.39 -6.77 2.73
CA TRP A 106 12.96 -6.82 3.00
C TRP A 106 12.72 -6.80 4.50
N THR A 107 11.70 -6.06 4.92
CA THR A 107 11.23 -6.04 6.31
C THR A 107 9.70 -6.04 6.37
N LEU A 108 9.16 -6.26 7.57
CA LEU A 108 7.73 -6.12 7.83
C LEU A 108 7.35 -4.63 7.80
N ALA A 109 6.26 -4.32 7.11
CA ALA A 109 5.74 -2.96 7.05
C ALA A 109 5.33 -2.42 8.43
N GLU A 110 4.82 -3.29 9.31
CA GLU A 110 4.46 -2.94 10.70
C GLU A 110 5.68 -2.64 11.57
N ALA A 111 6.84 -3.26 11.29
CA ALA A 111 8.09 -2.93 11.97
C ALA A 111 8.63 -1.57 11.50
N ARG A 112 8.48 -1.24 10.21
CA ARG A 112 8.98 0.01 9.63
C ARG A 112 8.07 1.22 9.92
N PHE A 113 6.74 1.02 9.94
CA PHE A 113 5.73 2.05 10.14
C PHE A 113 4.78 1.69 11.31
N PRO A 114 5.29 1.51 12.54
CA PRO A 114 4.50 1.00 13.66
C PRO A 114 3.40 1.98 14.08
N LYS A 115 3.68 3.29 14.06
CA LYS A 115 2.73 4.33 14.46
C LYS A 115 1.58 4.47 13.47
N GLU A 116 1.87 4.34 12.19
CA GLU A 116 0.90 4.46 11.12
C GLU A 116 0.02 3.21 11.03
N THR A 117 0.62 2.01 11.08
CA THR A 117 -0.11 0.74 10.94
C THR A 117 -0.97 0.40 12.17
N ALA A 118 -0.65 0.98 13.34
CA ALA A 118 -1.47 0.90 14.54
C ALA A 118 -2.81 1.63 14.42
N LYS A 119 -2.89 2.72 13.64
CA LYS A 119 -4.14 3.47 13.46
C LYS A 119 -5.12 2.67 12.61
N LYS A 120 -6.37 2.56 13.09
CA LYS A 120 -7.45 1.84 12.41
C LYS A 120 -8.50 2.83 11.94
N PHE A 121 -8.94 2.63 10.70
CA PHE A 121 -9.98 3.42 10.06
C PHE A 121 -10.95 2.47 9.37
N SER A 122 -12.20 2.90 9.22
CA SER A 122 -13.11 2.19 8.34
C SER A 122 -12.62 2.31 6.89
N ARG A 123 -12.96 1.32 6.06
CA ARG A 123 -12.64 1.38 4.62
C ARG A 123 -13.23 2.64 3.98
N GLU A 124 -14.44 3.02 4.35
CA GLU A 124 -15.13 4.19 3.81
C GLU A 124 -14.38 5.49 4.13
N GLU A 125 -14.02 5.68 5.40
CA GLU A 125 -13.24 6.83 5.85
C GLU A 125 -11.86 6.88 5.17
N ALA A 126 -11.19 5.73 5.06
CA ALA A 126 -9.90 5.65 4.41
C ALA A 126 -9.97 6.02 2.92
N VAL A 127 -10.98 5.55 2.18
CA VAL A 127 -11.17 5.96 0.78
C VAL A 127 -11.47 7.45 0.68
N LYS A 128 -12.23 8.03 1.63
CA LYS A 128 -12.49 9.48 1.68
C LYS A 128 -11.19 10.29 1.87
N GLU A 129 -10.33 9.89 2.79
CA GLU A 129 -9.08 10.61 3.04
C GLU A 129 -8.05 10.43 1.92
N ILE A 130 -8.04 9.27 1.26
CA ILE A 130 -7.26 9.08 0.03
C ILE A 130 -7.80 9.97 -1.11
N ALA A 131 -9.13 10.09 -1.24
CA ALA A 131 -9.76 11.00 -2.22
C ALA A 131 -9.42 12.47 -1.94
N ARG A 132 -9.41 12.87 -0.65
CA ARG A 132 -9.00 14.21 -0.22
C ARG A 132 -7.57 14.48 -0.67
N ALA A 133 -6.65 13.58 -0.33
CA ALA A 133 -5.24 13.73 -0.71
C ALA A 133 -5.07 13.80 -2.23
N PHE A 134 -5.83 13.00 -2.99
CA PHE A 134 -5.82 13.05 -4.45
C PHE A 134 -6.27 14.43 -4.98
N LEU A 135 -7.39 14.95 -4.50
CA LEU A 135 -7.90 16.27 -4.88
C LEU A 135 -6.96 17.41 -4.47
N GLN A 136 -6.33 17.34 -3.29
CA GLN A 136 -5.32 18.34 -2.88
C GLN A 136 -4.11 18.38 -3.81
N MET A 137 -3.76 17.26 -4.45
CA MET A 137 -2.61 17.18 -5.36
C MET A 137 -3.00 17.57 -6.79
N CYS A 138 -4.18 17.16 -7.24
CA CYS A 138 -4.62 17.34 -8.64
C CYS A 138 -5.51 18.57 -8.84
N GLU A 139 -5.96 19.22 -7.76
CA GLU A 139 -6.99 20.29 -7.70
C GLU A 139 -8.38 19.85 -8.19
N MET A 140 -8.45 18.90 -9.11
CA MET A 140 -9.66 18.39 -9.75
C MET A 140 -9.49 16.89 -10.03
N THR A 141 -10.61 16.17 -10.18
CA THR A 141 -10.63 14.83 -10.75
C THR A 141 -11.72 14.69 -11.81
N ALA A 142 -11.37 14.03 -12.91
CA ALA A 142 -12.29 13.67 -13.98
C ALA A 142 -13.02 12.34 -13.70
N LEU A 143 -14.04 12.05 -14.52
CA LEU A 143 -14.87 10.86 -14.37
C LEU A 143 -14.04 9.56 -14.34
N GLY A 144 -14.05 8.91 -13.17
CA GLY A 144 -13.38 7.63 -12.93
C GLY A 144 -11.86 7.70 -12.85
N GLU A 145 -11.26 8.90 -12.92
CA GLU A 145 -9.82 9.10 -12.82
C GLU A 145 -9.31 8.68 -11.44
N PHE A 146 -9.90 9.21 -10.36
CA PHE A 146 -9.56 8.82 -8.99
C PHE A 146 -9.64 7.30 -8.81
N ALA A 147 -10.77 6.68 -9.18
CA ALA A 147 -10.97 5.23 -9.09
C ALA A 147 -9.86 4.45 -9.81
N ARG A 148 -9.48 4.89 -11.02
CA ARG A 148 -8.43 4.26 -11.83
C ARG A 148 -7.05 4.46 -11.22
N ALA A 149 -6.76 5.64 -10.67
CA ALA A 149 -5.48 5.98 -10.08
C ALA A 149 -5.17 5.11 -8.87
N VAL A 150 -6.13 4.98 -7.94
CA VAL A 150 -5.94 4.22 -6.71
C VAL A 150 -6.41 2.76 -6.80
N GLY A 151 -7.09 2.36 -7.87
CA GLY A 151 -7.48 0.96 -8.08
C GLY A 151 -8.63 0.50 -7.18
N ILE A 152 -9.65 1.34 -7.02
CA ILE A 152 -10.90 1.04 -6.31
C ILE A 152 -12.09 1.07 -7.27
N THR A 153 -13.28 0.67 -6.81
CA THR A 153 -14.48 0.73 -7.65
C THR A 153 -14.93 2.17 -7.88
N ARG A 154 -15.62 2.42 -9.01
CA ARG A 154 -16.24 3.74 -9.28
C ARG A 154 -17.29 4.10 -8.21
N LYS A 155 -17.96 3.09 -7.63
CA LYS A 155 -18.96 3.27 -6.57
C LYS A 155 -18.32 3.79 -5.28
N GLU A 156 -17.22 3.19 -4.85
CA GLU A 156 -16.46 3.66 -3.67
C GLU A 156 -15.89 5.07 -3.90
N ALA A 157 -15.29 5.29 -5.06
CA ALA A 157 -14.77 6.61 -5.44
C ALA A 157 -15.86 7.69 -5.42
N GLY A 158 -17.03 7.40 -5.99
CA GLY A 158 -18.18 8.32 -5.99
C GLY A 158 -18.69 8.63 -4.57
N LYS A 159 -18.80 7.62 -3.71
CA LYS A 159 -19.18 7.82 -2.30
C LYS A 159 -18.20 8.73 -1.57
N ALA A 160 -16.90 8.49 -1.71
CA ALA A 160 -15.87 9.32 -1.10
C ALA A 160 -15.92 10.78 -1.59
N ASN A 161 -16.00 11.00 -2.90
CA ASN A 161 -16.10 12.34 -3.46
C ASN A 161 -17.39 13.05 -3.03
N HIS A 162 -18.53 12.34 -2.94
CA HIS A 162 -19.77 12.91 -2.40
C HIS A 162 -19.65 13.29 -0.92
N ALA A 163 -18.94 12.49 -0.12
CA ALA A 163 -18.67 12.83 1.26
C ALA A 163 -17.83 14.12 1.37
N LEU A 164 -16.81 14.28 0.53
CA LEU A 164 -15.99 15.50 0.46
C LEU A 164 -16.80 16.74 0.02
N VAL A 165 -17.78 16.56 -0.87
CA VAL A 165 -18.70 17.65 -1.24
C VAL A 165 -19.61 18.01 -0.07
N LYS A 166 -20.15 17.01 0.64
CA LYS A 166 -21.06 17.21 1.78
C LYS A 166 -20.40 17.99 2.93
N GLU A 167 -19.13 17.75 3.20
CA GLU A 167 -18.37 18.47 4.23
C GLU A 167 -17.78 19.81 3.74
N GLY A 168 -18.02 20.20 2.49
CA GLY A 168 -17.59 21.48 1.94
C GLY A 168 -16.13 21.53 1.47
N PHE A 169 -15.42 20.41 1.45
CA PHE A 169 -14.04 20.34 0.97
C PHE A 169 -13.93 20.42 -0.57
N ALA A 170 -14.93 19.89 -1.26
CA ALA A 170 -14.97 19.85 -2.72
C ALA A 170 -16.31 20.37 -3.26
N GLU A 171 -16.35 20.70 -4.53
CA GLU A 171 -17.56 20.95 -5.28
C GLU A 171 -17.68 19.96 -6.45
N ARG A 172 -18.91 19.66 -6.85
CA ARG A 172 -19.20 18.80 -7.99
C ARG A 172 -19.53 19.67 -9.20
N LEU A 173 -18.70 19.59 -10.23
CA LEU A 173 -18.88 20.36 -11.47
C LEU A 173 -19.80 19.64 -12.46
N ALA A 174 -19.73 18.29 -12.49
CA ALA A 174 -20.58 17.44 -13.31
C ALA A 174 -20.67 16.02 -12.72
N VAL A 175 -21.31 15.09 -13.43
CA VAL A 175 -21.33 13.68 -13.01
C VAL A 175 -19.91 13.10 -13.00
N GLY A 176 -19.44 12.76 -11.79
CA GLY A 176 -18.11 12.19 -11.59
C GLY A 176 -16.95 13.17 -11.75
N ILE A 177 -17.22 14.48 -11.82
CA ILE A 177 -16.20 15.53 -11.93
C ILE A 177 -16.26 16.40 -10.68
N TYR A 178 -15.13 16.50 -9.97
CA TYR A 178 -15.04 17.20 -8.68
C TYR A 178 -13.79 18.07 -8.63
N ARG A 179 -13.86 19.19 -7.90
CA ARG A 179 -12.75 20.14 -7.70
C ARG A 179 -12.67 20.52 -6.22
N VAL A 180 -11.47 20.83 -5.72
CA VAL A 180 -11.29 21.43 -4.39
C VAL A 180 -12.06 22.75 -4.32
N LYS A 181 -12.82 22.95 -3.25
CA LYS A 181 -13.55 24.20 -3.03
C LYS A 181 -12.55 25.27 -2.55
N ARG A 182 -12.53 26.41 -3.23
CA ARG A 182 -11.73 27.58 -2.83
C ARG A 182 -12.48 28.43 -1.82
#